data_AF-A0A2K0W2D8-F1
#
_entry.id   AF-A0A2K0W2D8-F1
#
_cell.length_a   1.000
_cell.length_b   1.000
_cell.length_c   1.000
_cell.angle_alpha   90.00
_cell.angle_beta   90.00
_cell.angle_gamma   90.00
#
_symmetry.space_group_name_H-M   'P 1'
#
loop_
_entity.id
_entity.type
_entity.pdbx_description
1 polymer ?
#
loop_
_entity_poly.entity_id
_entity_poly.type
_entity_poly.pdbx_seq_one_letter_code
_entity_poly.pdbx_strand_id
1 'polypeptide(L)'
;MAREVKAEMEKAQEEDEVQASSTCMEILGAGSETTASALHFTILALATHPEVVEKAHQELDRVIGQDRFPTWADEPNLPYIRAIIKENQRWRSISPMSFPHYTSKDDVYNGYYIPNNCVVRVNHWMMHSNDERYSNPEKFDPDRFINHTQSAAASANAVDASGRDHFSYGGGKRICPGIHLAERSLFMMTSRMLQTFKFGRPLDPKSGTPRELTVDDVGVSTSLIMTPGSDFDVSFEARSEKIGQLLEREWLEKVAHQGESWMD
;
A
#
# COMPACT_ATOMS: atom_id res chain seq x y z
N MET A 1 -23.13 -34.65 34.34
CA MET A 1 -22.31 -33.58 34.95
C MET A 1 -20.85 -33.61 34.50
N ALA A 2 -19.95 -34.49 34.99
CA ALA A 2 -18.52 -34.43 34.61
C ALA A 2 -18.22 -34.67 33.10
N ARG A 3 -19.00 -35.53 32.44
CA ARG A 3 -18.90 -35.74 30.98
C ARG A 3 -19.43 -34.57 30.16
N GLU A 4 -20.45 -33.87 30.66
CA GLU A 4 -21.01 -32.68 30.00
C GLU A 4 -20.05 -31.49 30.15
N VAL A 5 -19.47 -31.29 31.33
CA VAL A 5 -18.44 -30.27 31.57
C VAL A 5 -17.20 -30.52 30.69
N LYS A 6 -16.77 -31.78 30.55
CA LYS A 6 -15.65 -32.13 29.65
C LYS A 6 -15.98 -31.81 28.18
N ALA A 7 -17.19 -32.13 27.72
CA ALA A 7 -17.64 -31.81 26.36
C ALA A 7 -17.79 -30.29 26.13
N GLU A 8 -18.27 -29.53 27.12
CA GLU A 8 -18.32 -28.07 27.05
C GLU A 8 -16.92 -27.44 27.05
N MET A 9 -15.98 -27.98 27.83
CA MET A 9 -14.58 -27.53 27.81
C MET A 9 -13.88 -27.86 26.48
N GLU A 10 -14.08 -29.06 25.95
CA GLU A 10 -13.55 -29.48 24.64
C GLU A 10 -14.14 -28.63 23.51
N LYS A 11 -15.45 -28.34 23.56
CA LYS A 11 -16.12 -27.45 22.61
C LYS A 11 -15.63 -26.00 22.71
N ALA A 12 -15.44 -25.48 23.93
CA ALA A 12 -14.86 -24.14 24.13
C ALA A 12 -13.43 -24.07 23.61
N GLN A 13 -12.63 -25.14 23.80
CA GLN A 13 -11.27 -25.22 23.26
C GLN A 13 -11.26 -25.33 21.73
N GLU A 14 -12.19 -26.09 21.14
CA GLU A 14 -12.36 -26.18 19.68
C GLU A 14 -12.84 -24.84 19.08
N GLU A 15 -13.78 -24.15 19.75
CA GLU A 15 -14.21 -22.79 19.39
C GLU A 15 -13.04 -21.79 19.46
N ASP A 16 -12.16 -21.91 20.47
CA ASP A 16 -10.94 -21.12 20.59
C ASP A 16 -9.92 -21.43 19.48
N GLU A 17 -9.74 -22.71 19.10
CA GLU A 17 -8.85 -23.13 18.01
C GLU A 17 -9.36 -22.65 16.64
N VAL A 18 -10.68 -22.74 16.39
CA VAL A 18 -11.30 -22.21 15.17
C VAL A 18 -11.16 -20.70 15.10
N GLN A 19 -11.38 -19.99 16.19
CA GLN A 19 -11.21 -18.54 16.24
C GLN A 19 -9.74 -18.13 16.02
N ALA A 20 -8.79 -18.85 16.62
CA ALA A 20 -7.37 -18.60 16.42
C ALA A 20 -6.96 -18.84 14.96
N SER A 21 -7.37 -19.97 14.36
CA SER A 21 -7.08 -20.28 12.96
C SER A 21 -7.68 -19.26 11.98
N SER A 22 -8.92 -18.83 12.21
CA SER A 22 -9.60 -17.81 11.39
C SER A 22 -8.88 -16.47 11.50
N THR A 23 -8.49 -16.07 12.72
CA THR A 23 -7.74 -14.83 12.94
C THR A 23 -6.38 -14.87 12.23
N CYS A 24 -5.67 -15.99 12.27
CA CYS A 24 -4.41 -16.16 11.54
C CYS A 24 -4.60 -16.04 10.01
N MET A 25 -5.65 -16.67 9.47
CA MET A 25 -5.98 -16.57 8.05
C MET A 25 -6.30 -15.13 7.63
N GLU A 26 -7.10 -14.42 8.43
CA GLU A 26 -7.44 -13.01 8.18
C GLU A 26 -6.20 -12.11 8.20
N ILE A 27 -5.29 -12.28 9.17
CA ILE A 27 -4.05 -11.50 9.25
C ILE A 27 -3.15 -11.78 8.05
N LEU A 28 -3.02 -13.06 7.65
CA LEU A 28 -2.22 -13.45 6.50
C LEU A 28 -2.76 -12.83 5.21
N GLY A 29 -4.06 -13.00 4.93
CA GLY A 29 -4.71 -12.48 3.73
C GLY A 29 -4.71 -10.95 3.70
N ALA A 30 -5.06 -10.31 4.81
CA ALA A 30 -5.03 -8.85 4.91
C ALA A 30 -3.62 -8.30 4.72
N GLY A 31 -2.58 -8.93 5.29
CA GLY A 31 -1.21 -8.45 5.16
C GLY A 31 -0.61 -8.65 3.77
N SER A 32 -0.97 -9.73 3.06
CA SER A 32 -0.43 -10.07 1.75
C SER A 32 -1.14 -9.33 0.61
N GLU A 33 -2.44 -9.54 0.45
CA GLU A 33 -3.20 -9.07 -0.71
C GLU A 33 -3.27 -7.55 -0.77
N THR A 34 -3.46 -6.88 0.36
CA THR A 34 -3.56 -5.40 0.40
C THR A 34 -2.23 -4.73 0.07
N THR A 35 -1.12 -5.25 0.61
CA THR A 35 0.23 -4.73 0.34
C THR A 35 0.60 -4.97 -1.11
N ALA A 36 0.34 -6.16 -1.66
CA ALA A 36 0.57 -6.47 -3.07
C ALA A 36 -0.22 -5.54 -3.99
N SER A 37 -1.51 -5.32 -3.70
CA SER A 37 -2.37 -4.42 -4.49
C SER A 37 -1.85 -2.98 -4.50
N ALA A 38 -1.43 -2.47 -3.33
CA ALA A 38 -0.84 -1.15 -3.22
C ALA A 38 0.50 -1.04 -3.99
N LEU A 39 1.31 -2.09 -3.99
CA LEU A 39 2.55 -2.15 -4.78
C LEU A 39 2.28 -2.19 -6.28
N HIS A 40 1.27 -2.93 -6.74
CA HIS A 40 0.91 -2.92 -8.16
C HIS A 40 0.51 -1.53 -8.63
N PHE A 41 -0.29 -0.79 -7.85
CA PHE A 41 -0.57 0.61 -8.16
C PHE A 41 0.66 1.51 -8.08
N THR A 42 1.58 1.25 -7.15
CA THR A 42 2.85 1.97 -7.07
C THR A 42 3.67 1.74 -8.34
N ILE A 43 3.83 0.49 -8.78
CA ILE A 43 4.57 0.13 -10.00
C ILE A 43 3.92 0.77 -11.23
N LEU A 44 2.58 0.72 -11.33
CA LEU A 44 1.83 1.39 -12.40
C LEU A 44 2.09 2.90 -12.39
N ALA A 45 2.05 3.55 -11.22
CA ALA A 45 2.32 4.97 -11.09
C ALA A 45 3.76 5.31 -11.55
N LEU A 46 4.76 4.54 -11.10
CA LEU A 46 6.17 4.75 -11.46
C LEU A 46 6.41 4.53 -12.97
N ALA A 47 5.76 3.55 -13.59
CA ALA A 47 5.87 3.29 -15.03
C ALA A 47 5.21 4.39 -15.90
N THR A 48 4.21 5.08 -15.36
CA THR A 48 3.43 6.10 -16.08
C THR A 48 3.86 7.54 -15.80
N HIS A 49 4.61 7.77 -14.71
CA HIS A 49 5.06 9.10 -14.25
C HIS A 49 6.60 9.16 -14.12
N PRO A 50 7.35 9.14 -15.24
CA PRO A 50 8.82 9.12 -15.23
C PRO A 50 9.44 10.34 -14.51
N GLU A 51 8.76 11.48 -14.49
CA GLU A 51 9.19 12.67 -13.75
C GLU A 51 9.22 12.48 -12.23
N VAL A 52 8.33 11.62 -11.70
CA VAL A 52 8.34 11.23 -10.29
C VAL A 52 9.52 10.30 -10.01
N VAL A 53 9.76 9.33 -10.90
CA VAL A 53 10.91 8.40 -10.78
C VAL A 53 12.23 9.16 -10.76
N GLU A 54 12.39 10.15 -11.64
CA GLU A 54 13.60 10.97 -11.73
C GLU A 54 13.86 11.74 -10.42
N LYS A 55 12.85 12.40 -9.86
CA LYS A 55 12.97 13.08 -8.56
C LYS A 55 13.31 12.12 -7.41
N ALA A 56 12.72 10.93 -7.42
CA ALA A 56 13.01 9.90 -6.42
C ALA A 56 14.45 9.39 -6.51
N HIS A 57 14.95 9.17 -7.73
CA HIS A 57 16.35 8.79 -7.96
C HIS A 57 17.31 9.86 -7.45
N GLN A 58 17.03 11.14 -7.69
CA GLN A 58 17.86 12.24 -7.19
C GLN A 58 17.92 12.28 -5.66
N GLU A 59 16.79 12.04 -4.97
CA GLU A 59 16.76 11.94 -3.51
C GLU A 59 17.59 10.74 -3.02
N LEU A 60 17.40 9.57 -3.64
CA LEU A 60 18.10 8.34 -3.28
C LEU A 60 19.62 8.45 -3.52
N ASP A 61 20.04 9.04 -4.64
CA ASP A 61 21.46 9.25 -4.94
C ASP A 61 22.12 10.19 -3.92
N ARG A 62 21.39 11.23 -3.48
CA ARG A 62 21.87 12.18 -2.46
C ARG A 62 22.01 11.54 -1.09
N VAL A 63 21.04 10.70 -0.68
CA VAL A 63 20.92 10.22 0.71
C VAL A 63 21.60 8.86 0.92
N ILE A 64 21.45 7.97 -0.07
CA ILE A 64 21.90 6.56 0.02
C ILE A 64 23.17 6.34 -0.80
N GLY A 65 23.27 6.97 -1.97
CA GLY A 65 24.33 6.71 -2.94
C GLY A 65 24.13 5.37 -3.66
N GLN A 66 25.21 4.70 -4.05
CA GLN A 66 25.15 3.45 -4.83
C GLN A 66 25.87 2.26 -4.17
N ASP A 67 26.25 2.37 -2.91
CA ASP A 67 27.07 1.36 -2.21
C ASP A 67 26.26 0.40 -1.33
N ARG A 68 24.99 0.73 -1.05
CA ARG A 68 24.07 -0.04 -0.22
C ARG A 68 22.62 0.19 -0.64
N PHE A 69 21.72 -0.68 -0.18
CA PHE A 69 20.28 -0.46 -0.29
C PHE A 69 19.71 0.33 0.90
N PRO A 70 18.56 1.02 0.72
CA PRO A 70 17.81 1.63 1.81
C PRO A 70 17.43 0.65 2.92
N THR A 71 17.31 1.19 4.14
CA THR A 71 16.93 0.49 5.37
C THR A 71 15.86 1.27 6.14
N TRP A 72 15.29 0.65 7.20
CA TRP A 72 14.41 1.28 8.19
C TRP A 72 14.89 2.68 8.63
N ALA A 73 16.21 2.81 8.85
CA ALA A 73 16.80 4.01 9.45
C ALA A 73 16.87 5.20 8.49
N ASP A 74 16.74 4.96 7.18
CA ASP A 74 16.84 6.00 6.16
C ASP A 74 15.51 6.74 5.94
N GLU A 75 14.38 6.15 6.36
CA GLU A 75 13.04 6.69 6.12
C GLU A 75 12.87 8.18 6.47
N PRO A 76 13.36 8.69 7.63
CA PRO A 76 13.26 10.10 7.95
C PRO A 76 13.97 11.04 6.98
N ASN A 77 14.97 10.54 6.26
CA ASN A 77 15.79 11.29 5.30
C ASN A 77 15.33 11.11 3.84
N LEU A 78 14.29 10.31 3.59
CA LEU A 78 13.71 10.05 2.27
C LEU A 78 12.26 10.58 2.17
N PRO A 79 12.04 11.90 2.36
CA PRO A 79 10.70 12.48 2.39
C PRO A 79 9.96 12.31 1.05
N TYR A 80 10.64 12.35 -0.10
CA TYR A 80 9.98 12.18 -1.39
C TYR A 80 9.51 10.74 -1.62
N ILE A 81 10.29 9.73 -1.21
CA ILE A 81 9.85 8.33 -1.24
C ILE A 81 8.60 8.12 -0.38
N ARG A 82 8.57 8.70 0.82
CA ARG A 82 7.38 8.66 1.69
C ARG A 82 6.18 9.34 1.03
N ALA A 83 6.43 10.47 0.37
CA ALA A 83 5.42 11.23 -0.32
C ALA A 83 4.81 10.45 -1.50
N ILE A 84 5.61 9.67 -2.24
CA ILE A 84 5.14 8.74 -3.30
C ILE A 84 4.17 7.72 -2.71
N ILE A 85 4.51 7.12 -1.58
CA ILE A 85 3.67 6.09 -0.94
C ILE A 85 2.34 6.71 -0.47
N LYS A 86 2.38 7.88 0.17
CA LYS A 86 1.17 8.61 0.60
C LYS A 86 0.30 9.01 -0.58
N GLU A 87 0.91 9.51 -1.67
CA GLU A 87 0.17 9.85 -2.88
C GLU A 87 -0.46 8.63 -3.53
N ASN A 88 0.23 7.49 -3.57
CA ASN A 88 -0.34 6.25 -4.10
C ASN A 88 -1.56 5.80 -3.28
N GLN A 89 -1.46 5.86 -1.94
CA GLN A 89 -2.58 5.54 -1.06
C GLN A 89 -3.78 6.47 -1.26
N ARG A 90 -3.57 7.75 -1.58
CA ARG A 90 -4.64 8.71 -1.89
C ARG A 90 -5.22 8.48 -3.30
N TRP A 91 -4.34 8.46 -4.31
CA TRP A 91 -4.70 8.50 -5.73
C TRP A 91 -5.36 7.21 -6.22
N ARG A 92 -4.89 6.05 -5.73
CA ARG A 92 -5.49 4.73 -5.99
C ARG A 92 -5.56 3.93 -4.69
N SER A 93 -6.37 4.43 -3.76
CA SER A 93 -6.68 3.73 -2.51
C SER A 93 -7.22 2.33 -2.79
N ILE A 94 -6.61 1.31 -2.19
CA ILE A 94 -7.06 -0.08 -2.32
C ILE A 94 -8.45 -0.33 -1.73
N SER A 95 -8.99 0.60 -0.94
CA SER A 95 -10.33 0.50 -0.36
C SER A 95 -11.09 1.82 -0.60
N PRO A 96 -11.56 2.07 -1.84
CA PRO A 96 -12.19 3.34 -2.21
C PRO A 96 -13.54 3.55 -1.51
N MET A 97 -14.25 2.47 -1.16
CA MET A 97 -15.55 2.51 -0.49
C MET A 97 -15.51 2.12 1.00
N SER A 98 -14.31 2.03 1.60
CA SER A 98 -14.09 1.49 2.95
C SER A 98 -14.71 0.10 3.17
N PHE A 99 -14.59 -0.44 4.38
CA PHE A 99 -15.33 -1.63 4.76
C PHE A 99 -16.73 -1.25 5.29
N PRO A 100 -17.75 -2.08 5.08
CA PRO A 100 -19.08 -1.84 5.65
C PRO A 100 -19.06 -1.70 7.18
N HIS A 101 -19.64 -0.62 7.69
CA HIS A 101 -19.99 -0.43 9.09
C HIS A 101 -21.47 -0.69 9.30
N TYR A 102 -21.87 -0.89 10.55
CA TYR A 102 -23.26 -1.10 10.95
C TYR A 102 -23.61 -0.21 12.14
N THR A 103 -24.74 0.48 12.08
CA THR A 103 -25.23 1.29 13.20
C THR A 103 -25.80 0.40 14.30
N SER A 104 -25.43 0.67 15.56
CA SER A 104 -25.93 -0.07 16.73
C SER A 104 -27.14 0.58 17.41
N LYS A 105 -27.49 1.80 16.97
CA LYS A 105 -28.67 2.56 17.37
C LYS A 105 -28.94 3.62 16.30
N ASP A 106 -30.10 4.24 16.39
CA ASP A 106 -30.43 5.42 15.60
C ASP A 106 -29.43 6.56 15.83
N ASP A 107 -29.12 7.30 14.77
CA ASP A 107 -28.23 8.45 14.81
C ASP A 107 -28.71 9.57 13.87
N VAL A 108 -28.19 10.77 14.05
CA VAL A 108 -28.43 11.92 13.17
C VAL A 108 -27.10 12.55 12.79
N TYR A 109 -26.77 12.52 11.50
CA TYR A 109 -25.54 13.14 10.98
C TYR A 109 -25.89 14.20 9.94
N ASN A 110 -25.41 15.43 10.13
CA ASN A 110 -25.71 16.58 9.25
C ASN A 110 -27.21 16.76 8.93
N GLY A 111 -28.08 16.50 9.92
CA GLY A 111 -29.53 16.57 9.78
C GLY A 111 -30.20 15.36 9.10
N TYR A 112 -29.42 14.38 8.65
CA TYR A 112 -29.93 13.11 8.11
C TYR A 112 -30.11 12.09 9.22
N TYR A 113 -31.31 11.55 9.36
CA TYR A 113 -31.59 10.43 10.25
C TYR A 113 -31.03 9.13 9.65
N ILE A 114 -30.20 8.44 10.43
CA ILE A 114 -29.62 7.15 10.10
C ILE A 114 -30.22 6.13 11.06
N PRO A 115 -31.05 5.18 10.58
CA PRO A 115 -31.70 4.23 11.46
C PRO A 115 -30.67 3.27 12.07
N ASN A 116 -31.02 2.69 13.22
CA ASN A 116 -30.37 1.50 13.73
C ASN A 116 -30.39 0.40 12.67
N ASN A 117 -29.43 -0.52 12.74
CA ASN A 117 -29.35 -1.66 11.86
C ASN A 117 -29.13 -1.30 10.37
N CYS A 118 -28.49 -0.16 10.12
CA CYS A 118 -28.19 0.36 8.79
C CYS A 118 -26.71 0.11 8.43
N VAL A 119 -26.46 -0.32 7.18
CA VAL A 119 -25.10 -0.41 6.64
C VAL A 119 -24.63 0.98 6.22
N VAL A 120 -23.50 1.40 6.76
CA VAL A 120 -22.85 2.68 6.43
C VAL A 120 -21.48 2.43 5.85
N ARG A 121 -21.11 3.15 4.80
CA ARG A 121 -19.76 3.10 4.19
C ARG A 121 -19.20 4.50 4.04
N VAL A 122 -17.91 4.64 4.33
CA VAL A 122 -17.17 5.88 4.09
C VAL A 122 -16.62 5.83 2.66
N ASN A 123 -16.98 6.81 1.84
CA ASN A 123 -16.50 6.91 0.47
C ASN A 123 -15.12 7.59 0.46
N HIS A 124 -14.07 6.80 0.67
CA HIS A 124 -12.68 7.29 0.63
C HIS A 124 -12.34 7.89 -0.74
N TRP A 125 -12.83 7.32 -1.84
CA TRP A 125 -12.63 7.86 -3.19
C TRP A 125 -13.09 9.31 -3.28
N MET A 126 -14.33 9.60 -2.87
CA MET A 126 -14.86 10.97 -2.89
C MET A 126 -14.05 11.91 -1.98
N MET A 127 -13.57 11.41 -0.83
CA MET A 127 -12.71 12.19 0.07
C MET A 127 -11.33 12.47 -0.54
N HIS A 128 -10.77 11.52 -1.31
CA HIS A 128 -9.47 11.61 -1.97
C HIS A 128 -9.52 12.38 -3.29
N SER A 129 -10.69 12.46 -3.90
CA SER A 129 -10.99 13.21 -5.13
C SER A 129 -11.60 14.58 -4.88
N ASN A 130 -11.70 15.03 -3.63
CA ASN A 130 -12.15 16.39 -3.30
C ASN A 130 -11.06 17.41 -3.66
N ASP A 131 -11.34 18.28 -4.63
CA ASP A 131 -10.42 19.29 -5.16
C ASP A 131 -10.16 20.47 -4.20
N GLU A 132 -11.08 20.76 -3.28
CA GLU A 132 -10.88 21.70 -2.19
C GLU A 132 -9.79 21.22 -1.22
N ARG A 133 -9.62 19.89 -1.09
CA ARG A 133 -8.59 19.28 -0.25
C ARG A 133 -7.32 18.92 -1.02
N TYR A 134 -7.46 18.38 -2.22
CA TYR A 134 -6.35 17.93 -3.07
C TYR A 134 -6.46 18.55 -4.46
N SER A 135 -5.71 19.62 -4.71
CA SER A 135 -5.75 20.35 -5.99
C SER A 135 -5.42 19.45 -7.20
N ASN A 136 -6.23 19.42 -8.26
CA ASN A 136 -6.04 18.46 -9.37
C ASN A 136 -5.97 16.99 -8.90
N PRO A 137 -7.01 16.46 -8.24
CA PRO A 137 -6.93 15.19 -7.52
C PRO A 137 -6.66 13.97 -8.40
N GLU A 138 -6.96 14.04 -9.70
CA GLU A 138 -6.69 12.97 -10.67
C GLU A 138 -5.21 12.85 -11.03
N LYS A 139 -4.42 13.92 -10.83
CA LYS A 139 -2.97 13.90 -11.09
C LYS A 139 -2.25 13.22 -9.93
N PHE A 140 -1.45 12.21 -10.24
CA PHE A 140 -0.48 11.62 -9.30
C PHE A 140 0.65 12.63 -9.05
N ASP A 141 0.65 13.25 -7.87
CA ASP A 141 1.59 14.30 -7.51
C ASP A 141 2.12 14.11 -6.07
N PRO A 142 3.27 13.43 -5.92
CA PRO A 142 3.90 13.23 -4.62
C PRO A 142 4.28 14.54 -3.91
N ASP A 143 4.50 15.66 -4.62
CA ASP A 143 4.91 16.92 -3.98
C ASP A 143 3.85 17.42 -2.96
N ARG A 144 2.58 16.97 -3.07
CA ARG A 144 1.52 17.20 -2.07
C ARG A 144 1.92 16.79 -0.65
N PHE A 145 2.67 15.70 -0.55
CA PHE A 145 2.98 15.06 0.73
C PHE A 145 4.41 15.31 1.19
N ILE A 146 5.19 16.16 0.52
CA ILE A 146 6.60 16.40 0.87
C ILE A 146 6.77 16.93 2.31
N ASN A 147 5.82 17.75 2.78
CA ASN A 147 5.83 18.32 4.13
C ASN A 147 5.09 17.45 5.16
N HIS A 148 4.55 16.29 4.76
CA HIS A 148 3.88 15.36 5.68
C HIS A 148 4.89 14.44 6.34
N THR A 149 5.50 14.93 7.42
CA THR A 149 6.58 14.23 8.13
C THR A 149 6.09 13.11 9.04
N GLN A 150 4.81 13.04 9.35
CA GLN A 150 4.22 12.00 10.21
C GLN A 150 3.98 10.67 9.45
N SER A 151 4.08 9.54 10.15
CA SER A 151 3.56 8.28 9.63
C SER A 151 2.04 8.37 9.42
N ALA A 152 1.48 7.58 8.52
CA ALA A 152 0.03 7.47 8.34
C ALA A 152 -0.64 7.06 9.65
N ALA A 153 -0.01 6.21 10.46
CA ALA A 153 -0.51 5.88 11.79
C ALA A 153 -0.58 7.09 12.74
N ALA A 154 0.44 7.95 12.75
CA ALA A 154 0.41 9.17 13.55
C ALA A 154 -0.59 10.19 13.00
N SER A 155 -0.62 10.37 11.67
CA SER A 155 -1.54 11.27 10.98
C SER A 155 -3.00 10.86 11.18
N ALA A 156 -3.30 9.57 11.17
CA ALA A 156 -4.65 9.04 11.39
C ALA A 156 -5.14 9.18 12.84
N ASN A 157 -4.22 9.39 13.79
CA ASN A 157 -4.53 9.68 15.19
C ASN A 157 -4.52 11.18 15.51
N ALA A 158 -4.35 12.06 14.52
CA ALA A 158 -4.40 13.50 14.72
C ALA A 158 -5.79 13.93 15.22
N VAL A 159 -5.81 14.91 16.14
CA VAL A 159 -7.05 15.47 16.70
C VAL A 159 -7.91 16.12 15.61
N ASP A 160 -7.26 16.78 14.65
CA ASP A 160 -7.91 17.34 13.48
C ASP A 160 -7.74 16.42 12.26
N ALA A 161 -8.84 15.80 11.82
CA ALA A 161 -8.86 14.93 10.64
C ALA A 161 -8.68 15.71 9.32
N SER A 162 -8.81 17.04 9.33
CA SER A 162 -8.56 17.88 8.15
C SER A 162 -7.09 17.86 7.73
N GLY A 163 -6.17 17.79 8.69
CA GLY A 163 -4.72 17.72 8.47
C GLY A 163 -4.18 16.30 8.21
N ARG A 164 -5.07 15.31 8.08
CA ARG A 164 -4.66 13.92 7.79
C ARG A 164 -4.14 13.78 6.36
N ASP A 165 -3.13 12.94 6.17
CA ASP A 165 -2.53 12.67 4.86
C ASP A 165 -3.49 11.98 3.88
N HIS A 166 -4.00 10.81 4.22
CA HIS A 166 -4.94 10.02 3.43
C HIS A 166 -5.81 9.15 4.34
N PHE A 167 -6.90 8.62 3.79
CA PHE A 167 -7.93 7.89 4.55
C PHE A 167 -7.95 6.39 4.29
N SER A 168 -7.01 5.86 3.51
CA SER A 168 -7.01 4.47 3.00
C SER A 168 -6.99 3.43 4.12
N TYR A 169 -6.47 3.78 5.30
CA TYR A 169 -6.48 2.94 6.50
C TYR A 169 -7.76 3.06 7.37
N GLY A 170 -8.78 3.79 6.92
CA GLY A 170 -10.00 4.05 7.70
C GLY A 170 -9.75 4.94 8.91
N GLY A 171 -10.61 4.92 9.92
CA GLY A 171 -10.46 5.76 11.12
C GLY A 171 -11.32 5.31 12.30
N GLY A 172 -11.11 5.95 13.45
CA GLY A 172 -11.85 5.66 14.69
C GLY A 172 -11.59 4.24 15.22
N LYS A 173 -12.61 3.63 15.84
CA LYS A 173 -12.50 2.31 16.51
C LYS A 173 -12.15 1.14 15.59
N ARG A 174 -12.27 1.30 14.27
CA ARG A 174 -12.03 0.28 13.25
C ARG A 174 -10.91 0.68 12.28
N ILE A 175 -9.99 1.52 12.74
CA ILE A 175 -8.78 1.84 12.00
C ILE A 175 -7.98 0.56 11.69
N CYS A 176 -7.35 0.51 10.52
CA CYS A 176 -6.59 -0.65 10.06
C CYS A 176 -5.56 -1.10 11.13
N PRO A 177 -5.66 -2.33 11.66
CA PRO A 177 -4.70 -2.82 12.65
C PRO A 177 -3.31 -3.07 12.03
N GLY A 178 -3.26 -3.30 10.71
CA GLY A 178 -2.02 -3.54 9.95
C GLY A 178 -1.28 -2.29 9.49
N ILE A 179 -1.74 -1.07 9.84
CA ILE A 179 -1.19 0.20 9.34
C ILE A 179 0.34 0.29 9.48
N HIS A 180 0.87 -0.14 10.62
CA HIS A 180 2.31 -0.11 10.90
C HIS A 180 3.13 -1.12 10.11
N LEU A 181 2.53 -2.27 9.78
CA LEU A 181 3.17 -3.28 8.93
C LEU A 181 3.14 -2.80 7.47
N ALA A 182 1.99 -2.33 7.02
CA ALA A 182 1.79 -1.84 5.66
C ALA A 182 2.75 -0.68 5.33
N GLU A 183 2.84 0.36 6.18
CA GLU A 183 3.74 1.49 5.92
C GLU A 183 5.21 1.05 5.80
N ARG A 184 5.67 0.18 6.71
CA ARG A 184 7.07 -0.30 6.69
C ARG A 184 7.35 -1.18 5.47
N SER A 185 6.43 -2.08 5.12
CA SER A 185 6.55 -2.93 3.95
C SER A 185 6.56 -2.10 2.66
N LEU A 186 5.62 -1.17 2.51
CA LEU A 186 5.55 -0.28 1.36
C LEU A 186 6.79 0.59 1.23
N PHE A 187 7.31 1.11 2.34
CA PHE A 187 8.56 1.86 2.35
C PHE A 187 9.77 1.00 1.92
N MET A 188 9.96 -0.16 2.55
CA MET A 188 11.05 -1.10 2.23
C MET A 188 11.04 -1.53 0.77
N MET A 189 9.86 -1.85 0.23
CA MET A 189 9.70 -2.34 -1.14
C MET A 189 9.84 -1.19 -2.14
N THR A 190 9.13 -0.07 -1.94
CA THR A 190 9.16 1.07 -2.88
C THR A 190 10.54 1.71 -2.94
N SER A 191 11.19 1.96 -1.80
CA SER A 191 12.53 2.55 -1.74
C SER A 191 13.57 1.66 -2.41
N ARG A 192 13.51 0.33 -2.20
CA ARG A 192 14.46 -0.61 -2.82
C ARG A 192 14.20 -0.80 -4.30
N MET A 193 12.94 -0.86 -4.74
CA MET A 193 12.65 -0.91 -6.18
C MET A 193 13.17 0.35 -6.88
N LEU A 194 12.92 1.55 -6.33
CA LEU A 194 13.45 2.81 -6.86
C LEU A 194 14.97 2.94 -6.71
N GLN A 195 15.58 2.35 -5.69
CA GLN A 195 17.05 2.31 -5.60
C GLN A 195 17.66 1.43 -6.68
N THR A 196 16.94 0.39 -7.10
CA THR A 196 17.48 -0.67 -7.96
C THR A 196 17.21 -0.42 -9.43
N PHE A 197 15.98 -0.03 -9.77
CA PHE A 197 15.48 -0.09 -11.14
C PHE A 197 15.09 1.27 -11.71
N LYS A 198 15.31 1.42 -13.02
CA LYS A 198 14.55 2.31 -13.89
C LYS A 198 13.26 1.58 -14.27
N PHE A 199 12.16 2.32 -14.26
CA PHE A 199 10.85 1.83 -14.66
C PHE A 199 10.57 2.35 -16.05
N GLY A 200 10.45 1.44 -17.01
CA GLY A 200 10.08 1.77 -18.37
C GLY A 200 8.71 1.24 -18.73
N ARG A 201 8.10 1.89 -19.72
CA ARG A 201 6.93 1.35 -20.39
C ARG A 201 7.32 0.04 -21.09
N PRO A 202 6.38 -0.92 -21.21
CA PRO A 202 6.67 -2.17 -21.88
C PRO A 202 7.00 -1.91 -23.34
N LEU A 203 7.97 -2.66 -23.88
CA LEU A 203 8.31 -2.58 -25.30
C LEU A 203 7.27 -3.36 -26.10
N ASP A 204 6.78 -2.77 -27.19
CA ASP A 204 5.97 -3.49 -28.15
C ASP A 204 6.81 -4.64 -28.75
N PRO A 205 6.34 -5.90 -28.67
CA PRO A 205 7.13 -7.05 -29.13
C PRO A 205 7.45 -7.05 -30.63
N LYS A 206 6.69 -6.30 -31.44
CA LYS A 206 6.86 -6.22 -32.89
C LYS A 206 7.73 -5.03 -33.30
N SER A 207 7.56 -3.87 -32.69
CA SER A 207 8.32 -2.66 -33.05
C SER A 207 9.53 -2.40 -32.16
N GLY A 208 9.63 -3.03 -30.99
CA GLY A 208 10.66 -2.78 -29.99
C GLY A 208 10.59 -1.38 -29.36
N THR A 209 9.52 -0.62 -29.61
CA THR A 209 9.33 0.74 -29.08
C THR A 209 8.45 0.71 -27.83
N PRO A 210 8.63 1.63 -26.87
CA PRO A 210 7.76 1.71 -25.71
C PRO A 210 6.28 1.89 -26.12
N ARG A 211 5.41 0.98 -25.66
CA ARG A 211 3.96 1.09 -25.82
C ARG A 211 3.43 2.11 -24.82
N GLU A 212 2.44 2.90 -25.21
CA GLU A 212 1.74 3.78 -24.27
C GLU A 212 0.95 2.93 -23.26
N LEU A 213 1.22 3.16 -21.97
CA LEU A 213 0.50 2.59 -20.84
C LEU A 213 -0.12 3.77 -20.12
N THR A 214 -1.45 3.85 -20.10
CA THR A 214 -2.16 4.80 -19.25
C THR A 214 -2.84 4.06 -18.11
N VAL A 215 -3.11 4.80 -17.05
CA VAL A 215 -3.79 4.26 -15.86
C VAL A 215 -5.22 3.86 -16.21
N ASP A 216 -5.85 4.60 -17.12
CA ASP A 216 -7.22 4.35 -17.56
C ASP A 216 -7.31 3.11 -18.46
N ASP A 217 -6.28 2.80 -19.25
CA ASP A 217 -6.22 1.57 -20.05
C ASP A 217 -6.21 0.32 -19.17
N VAL A 218 -5.53 0.40 -18.03
CA VAL A 218 -5.45 -0.70 -17.03
C VAL A 218 -6.74 -0.77 -16.21
N GLY A 219 -7.34 0.38 -15.92
CA GLY A 219 -8.53 0.49 -15.10
C GLY A 219 -8.34 -0.06 -13.69
N VAL A 220 -9.45 -0.38 -13.04
CA VAL A 220 -9.47 -0.94 -11.68
C VAL A 220 -10.47 -2.08 -11.58
N SER A 221 -10.21 -3.05 -10.71
CA SER A 221 -11.16 -4.10 -10.39
C SER A 221 -12.34 -3.59 -9.55
N THR A 222 -13.45 -4.34 -9.57
CA THR A 222 -14.68 -4.02 -8.82
C THR A 222 -14.79 -4.78 -7.49
N SER A 223 -13.69 -5.38 -7.01
CA SER A 223 -13.63 -6.10 -5.74
C SER A 223 -13.56 -5.17 -4.53
N LEU A 224 -13.77 -5.73 -3.33
CA LEU A 224 -13.71 -5.00 -2.06
C LEU A 224 -12.32 -4.36 -1.83
N ILE A 225 -11.26 -5.10 -2.18
CA ILE A 225 -9.90 -4.59 -2.32
C ILE A 225 -9.68 -4.31 -3.80
N MET A 226 -9.40 -3.05 -4.13
CA MET A 226 -9.15 -2.61 -5.49
C MET A 226 -7.75 -3.03 -5.93
N THR A 227 -7.66 -3.54 -7.15
CA THR A 227 -6.44 -3.89 -7.87
C THR A 227 -6.47 -3.24 -9.26
N PRO A 228 -5.35 -3.20 -9.99
CA PRO A 228 -5.38 -2.98 -11.43
C PRO A 228 -6.43 -3.87 -12.12
N GLY A 229 -7.17 -3.31 -13.08
CA GLY A 229 -8.29 -3.97 -13.73
C GLY A 229 -7.88 -5.00 -14.79
N SER A 230 -6.70 -4.83 -15.38
CA SER A 230 -6.06 -5.79 -16.28
C SER A 230 -4.59 -5.99 -15.90
N ASP A 231 -4.01 -7.07 -16.39
CA ASP A 231 -2.56 -7.24 -16.39
C ASP A 231 -1.90 -6.12 -17.20
N PHE A 232 -0.70 -5.73 -16.79
CA PHE A 232 0.12 -4.74 -17.48
C PHE A 232 1.59 -5.11 -17.35
N ASP A 233 2.33 -4.90 -18.44
CA ASP A 233 3.77 -5.16 -18.47
C ASP A 233 4.53 -3.88 -18.10
N VAL A 234 5.64 -4.04 -17.36
CA VAL A 234 6.57 -2.95 -17.02
C VAL A 234 7.99 -3.45 -17.22
N SER A 235 8.86 -2.66 -17.84
CA SER A 235 10.28 -3.00 -17.93
C SER A 235 11.03 -2.52 -16.68
N PHE A 236 11.88 -3.39 -16.16
CA PHE A 236 12.76 -3.12 -15.03
C PHE A 236 14.20 -3.26 -15.50
N GLU A 237 14.96 -2.16 -15.45
CA GLU A 237 16.38 -2.16 -15.79
C GLU A 237 17.20 -1.64 -14.62
N ALA A 238 18.32 -2.27 -14.30
CA ALA A 238 19.20 -1.76 -13.24
C ALA A 238 19.61 -0.30 -13.51
N ARG A 239 19.57 0.56 -12.49
CA ARG A 239 19.86 1.99 -12.65
C ARG A 239 21.29 2.26 -13.13
N SER A 240 22.22 1.44 -12.69
CA SER A 240 23.63 1.47 -13.07
C SER A 240 24.24 0.07 -12.96
N GLU A 241 25.38 -0.14 -13.60
CA GLU A 241 26.16 -1.38 -13.46
C GLU A 241 26.52 -1.64 -12.00
N LYS A 242 26.90 -0.60 -11.25
CA LYS A 242 27.25 -0.70 -9.83
C LYS A 242 26.07 -1.18 -8.96
N ILE A 243 24.87 -0.68 -9.23
CA ILE A 243 23.65 -1.14 -8.55
C ILE A 243 23.31 -2.59 -8.94
N GLY A 244 23.51 -2.97 -10.20
CA GLY A 244 23.36 -4.35 -10.65
C GLY A 244 24.30 -5.30 -9.90
N GLN A 245 25.58 -4.96 -9.80
CA GLN A 245 26.58 -5.73 -9.04
C GLN A 245 26.25 -5.79 -7.53
N LEU A 246 25.73 -4.69 -6.96
CA LEU A 246 25.27 -4.66 -5.57
C LEU A 246 24.09 -5.61 -5.33
N LEU A 247 23.12 -5.64 -6.25
CA LEU A 247 21.96 -6.55 -6.18
C LEU A 247 22.42 -8.01 -6.23
N GLU A 248 23.29 -8.35 -7.19
CA GLU A 248 23.84 -9.69 -7.34
C GLU A 248 24.62 -10.13 -6.10
N ARG A 249 25.45 -9.24 -5.52
CA ARG A 249 26.16 -9.51 -4.27
C ARG A 249 25.21 -9.79 -3.10
N GLU A 250 24.21 -8.93 -2.85
CA GLU A 250 23.25 -9.17 -1.76
C GLU A 250 22.46 -10.48 -1.97
N TRP A 251 22.11 -10.82 -3.22
CA TRP A 251 21.44 -12.07 -3.55
C TRP A 251 22.30 -13.28 -3.19
N LEU A 252 23.57 -13.29 -3.62
CA LEU A 252 24.51 -14.37 -3.32
C LEU A 252 24.75 -14.51 -1.81
N GLU A 253 24.93 -13.40 -1.09
CA GLU A 253 25.17 -13.42 0.35
C GLU A 253 23.97 -13.95 1.15
N LYS A 254 22.75 -13.59 0.76
CA LYS A 254 21.54 -13.87 1.57
C LYS A 254 20.79 -15.13 1.14
N VAL A 255 20.72 -15.38 -0.17
CA VAL A 255 19.93 -16.48 -0.73
C VAL A 255 20.81 -17.69 -1.04
N ALA A 256 21.98 -17.49 -1.65
CA ALA A 256 22.84 -18.63 -1.99
C ALA A 256 23.46 -19.32 -0.77
N HIS A 257 23.58 -18.63 0.38
CA HIS A 257 24.05 -19.24 1.63
C HIS A 257 22.97 -20.01 2.41
N GLN A 258 21.68 -19.88 2.06
CA GLN A 258 20.61 -20.57 2.79
C GLN A 258 20.24 -21.95 2.22
N GLY A 259 20.84 -22.40 1.11
CA GLY A 259 20.63 -23.75 0.57
C GLY A 259 19.20 -24.09 0.11
N GLU A 260 18.24 -23.21 0.38
CA GLU A 260 16.85 -23.32 -0.03
C GLU A 260 16.56 -22.15 -0.96
N SER A 261 16.72 -22.40 -2.26
CA SER A 261 15.94 -21.67 -3.24
C SER A 261 14.47 -21.97 -2.93
N TRP A 262 13.75 -21.00 -2.40
CA TRP A 262 12.28 -20.86 -2.44
C TRP A 262 11.61 -21.13 -3.81
N MET A 263 12.38 -21.38 -4.88
CA MET A 263 11.91 -21.74 -6.22
C MET A 263 12.47 -23.09 -6.74
N ASP A 264 13.03 -23.94 -5.89
CA ASP A 264 13.28 -25.36 -6.18
C ASP A 264 12.29 -26.26 -5.41
#